data_AF-A0A966T1Y9-F1
#
_entry.id   AF-A0A966T1Y9-F1
#
_cell.length_a   1.000
_cell.length_b   1.000
_cell.length_c   1.000
_cell.angle_alpha   90.00
_cell.angle_beta   90.00
_cell.angle_gamma   90.00
#
_symmetry.space_group_name_H-M   'P 1'
#
loop_
_entity.id
_entity.type
_entity.pdbx_description
1 polymer ?
#
loop_
_entity_poly.entity_id
_entity_poly.type
_entity_poly.pdbx_seq_one_letter_code
_entity_poly.pdbx_strand_id
1 'polypeptide(L)'
;SQFVSALVESQGAPIAVEQRTSHRAGNAVASCASSPAGSWYLADGFTGADSVEQVVVTNPSLDSAILDVSFVTSIGERSPQSLKGVVIPPESVRVFDLAALDARNEATIGISVKATVGRVVVGRSQHYLGRGRLGYTMALAASGMSDRWYFADGEKEDTVNEEFVIFNPLSNDQQLTFIITRDDGVPLDPLVVTAPAKRVTKFAPTTLGTLTPGRYSAVVTATSATSSSSVGVVVERVTTRQVEKSTASAVLLGTPRPSRSWIAPSGTTPDVADSLRVFNPGSATATFSITYLGPAGDVTVPGYEQVSLAPGAGVSVRLPVQFALAAVSVTASEPVVVQRSVPRGPKQSINGVAPLVPVAFGDALDAALGGAVEDCANGENC
;
A
#
# COMPACT_ATOMS: atom_id res chain seq x y z
N SER A 1 2.29 -25.56 4.37
CA SER A 1 2.59 -24.32 3.61
C SER A 1 3.99 -23.85 3.98
N GLN A 2 4.73 -23.19 3.07
CA GLN A 2 5.97 -22.48 3.42
C GLN A 2 5.69 -21.14 4.14
N PHE A 3 4.42 -20.73 4.17
CA PHE A 3 3.96 -19.52 4.84
C PHE A 3 3.33 -19.85 6.18
N VAL A 4 3.54 -18.95 7.12
CA VAL A 4 2.89 -18.92 8.42
C VAL A 4 2.17 -17.59 8.57
N SER A 5 1.06 -17.59 9.28
CA SER A 5 0.36 -16.38 9.71
C SER A 5 0.45 -16.25 11.22
N ALA A 6 0.41 -15.02 11.71
CA ALA A 6 0.28 -14.72 13.12
C ALA A 6 -0.91 -13.79 13.30
N LEU A 7 -1.72 -14.08 14.32
CA LEU A 7 -2.73 -13.16 14.85
C LEU A 7 -2.13 -12.53 16.11
N VAL A 8 -2.21 -11.20 16.21
CA VAL A 8 -1.77 -10.47 17.40
C VAL A 8 -2.98 -9.72 17.94
N GLU A 9 -3.37 -10.03 19.16
CA GLU A 9 -4.49 -9.41 19.86
C GLU A 9 -3.97 -8.63 21.07
N SER A 10 -4.53 -7.46 21.30
CA SER A 10 -4.29 -6.64 22.49
C SER A 10 -5.59 -6.49 23.26
N GLN A 11 -5.58 -6.79 24.56
CA GLN A 11 -6.74 -6.59 25.46
C GLN A 11 -6.76 -5.18 26.08
N GLY A 12 -5.91 -4.27 25.62
CA GLY A 12 -5.75 -2.94 26.20
C GLY A 12 -5.59 -1.86 25.13
N ALA A 13 -4.43 -1.23 25.10
CA ALA A 13 -4.15 -0.15 24.15
C ALA A 13 -4.12 -0.67 22.70
N PRO A 14 -4.51 0.18 21.72
CA PRO A 14 -4.26 -0.08 20.31
C PRO A 14 -2.77 -0.35 20.06
N ILE A 15 -2.48 -1.35 19.24
CA ILE A 15 -1.11 -1.70 18.84
C ILE A 15 -0.95 -1.56 17.33
N ALA A 16 0.24 -1.15 16.90
CA ALA A 16 0.64 -1.18 15.50
C ALA A 16 1.62 -2.34 15.29
N VAL A 17 1.32 -3.20 14.33
CA VAL A 17 2.12 -4.39 14.02
C VAL A 17 2.54 -4.36 12.56
N GLU A 18 3.79 -4.68 12.30
CA GLU A 18 4.35 -4.83 10.97
C GLU A 18 5.04 -6.17 10.82
N GLN A 19 4.89 -6.77 9.64
CA GLN A 19 5.63 -7.96 9.26
C GLN A 19 6.92 -7.54 8.57
N ARG A 20 8.06 -8.02 9.10
CA ARG A 20 9.36 -7.93 8.44
C ARG A 20 9.71 -9.29 7.84
N THR A 21 9.90 -9.34 6.53
CA THR A 21 10.32 -10.55 5.83
C THR A 21 11.78 -10.43 5.45
N SER A 22 12.60 -11.42 5.83
CA SER A 22 13.96 -11.54 5.33
C SER A 22 14.02 -12.53 4.19
N HIS A 23 14.55 -12.10 3.04
CA HIS A 23 14.62 -12.92 1.85
C HIS A 23 15.94 -12.66 1.10
N ARG A 24 16.47 -13.68 0.44
CA ARG A 24 17.76 -13.62 -0.28
C ARG A 24 17.81 -12.52 -1.35
N ALA A 25 16.66 -12.19 -1.93
CA ALA A 25 16.52 -11.15 -2.96
C ALA A 25 16.15 -9.77 -2.38
N GLY A 26 16.21 -9.60 -1.06
CA GLY A 26 15.96 -8.37 -0.35
C GLY A 26 14.84 -8.52 0.69
N ASN A 27 15.03 -7.86 1.83
CA ASN A 27 14.00 -7.78 2.88
C ASN A 27 12.81 -6.92 2.42
N ALA A 28 11.66 -7.14 3.06
CA ALA A 28 10.43 -6.37 2.84
C ALA A 28 9.74 -6.07 4.18
N VAL A 29 8.97 -4.99 4.23
CA VAL A 29 8.14 -4.64 5.38
C VAL A 29 6.71 -4.37 4.90
N ALA A 30 5.74 -4.98 5.58
CA ALA A 30 4.32 -4.80 5.31
C ALA A 30 3.58 -4.48 6.61
N SER A 31 2.60 -3.58 6.55
CA SER A 31 1.65 -3.42 7.66
C SER A 31 0.80 -4.67 7.81
N CYS A 32 0.53 -5.07 9.05
CA CYS A 32 -0.47 -6.09 9.32
C CYS A 32 -1.88 -5.52 9.09
N ALA A 33 -2.80 -6.36 8.63
CA ALA A 33 -4.21 -5.99 8.60
C ALA A 33 -4.73 -5.78 10.03
N SER A 34 -5.49 -4.71 10.25
CA SER A 34 -6.16 -4.47 11.54
C SER A 34 -7.39 -5.35 11.73
N SER A 35 -7.99 -5.85 10.65
CA SER A 35 -9.12 -6.76 10.68
C SER A 35 -9.20 -7.62 9.41
N PRO A 36 -9.80 -8.82 9.46
CA PRO A 36 -10.18 -9.58 8.29
C PRO A 36 -11.31 -8.88 7.52
N ALA A 37 -11.29 -8.94 6.18
CA ALA A 37 -12.31 -8.35 5.32
C ALA A 37 -12.90 -9.37 4.33
N GLY A 38 -14.09 -9.06 3.80
CA GLY A 38 -14.78 -9.88 2.81
C GLY A 38 -14.34 -9.64 1.37
N SER A 39 -13.54 -8.61 1.11
CA SER A 39 -12.98 -8.32 -0.21
C SER A 39 -11.56 -7.80 -0.09
N TRP A 40 -10.70 -8.24 -1.00
CA TRP A 40 -9.31 -7.81 -1.06
C TRP A 40 -8.85 -7.67 -2.51
N TYR A 41 -7.95 -6.72 -2.74
CA TYR A 41 -7.52 -6.35 -4.08
C TYR A 41 -6.03 -6.04 -4.15
N LEU A 42 -5.40 -6.43 -5.24
CA LEU A 42 -4.02 -6.06 -5.60
C LEU A 42 -4.07 -5.45 -7.00
N ALA A 43 -3.42 -4.31 -7.21
CA ALA A 43 -3.47 -3.63 -8.50
C ALA A 43 -2.36 -4.08 -9.45
N ASP A 44 -1.20 -4.41 -8.88
CA ASP A 44 -0.05 -4.98 -9.57
C ASP A 44 0.19 -6.44 -9.17
N GLY A 45 0.75 -7.20 -10.11
CA GLY A 45 1.15 -8.58 -9.95
C GLY A 45 1.96 -8.98 -11.17
N PHE A 46 3.02 -9.76 -11.00
CA PHE A 46 3.99 -9.98 -12.05
C PHE A 46 4.46 -11.43 -12.10
N THR A 47 4.24 -12.09 -13.23
CA THR A 47 4.67 -13.47 -13.48
C THR A 47 5.57 -13.60 -14.70
N GLY A 48 6.07 -12.47 -15.23
CA GLY A 48 7.02 -12.42 -16.33
C GLY A 48 8.40 -12.96 -15.97
N ALA A 49 9.10 -13.56 -16.94
CA ALA A 49 10.45 -14.11 -16.76
C ALA A 49 10.58 -15.00 -15.51
N ASP A 50 9.65 -15.95 -15.36
CA ASP A 50 9.57 -16.92 -14.27
C ASP A 50 9.42 -16.32 -12.87
N SER A 51 9.10 -15.02 -12.78
CA SER A 51 8.80 -14.37 -11.50
C SER A 51 7.60 -15.04 -10.82
N VAL A 52 7.67 -15.11 -9.49
CA VAL A 52 6.68 -15.81 -8.67
C VAL A 52 5.78 -14.78 -8.02
N GLU A 53 4.47 -14.85 -8.33
CA GLU A 53 3.42 -14.09 -7.67
C GLU A 53 2.50 -15.05 -6.92
N GLN A 54 2.49 -14.92 -5.60
CA GLN A 54 1.73 -15.78 -4.69
C GLN A 54 0.77 -14.95 -3.85
N VAL A 55 -0.53 -15.21 -4.01
CA VAL A 55 -1.57 -14.64 -3.16
C VAL A 55 -1.66 -15.48 -1.89
N VAL A 56 -1.39 -14.87 -0.74
CA VAL A 56 -1.37 -15.52 0.57
C VAL A 56 -2.66 -15.13 1.29
N VAL A 57 -3.52 -16.11 1.52
CA VAL A 57 -4.79 -15.94 2.24
C VAL A 57 -4.71 -16.58 3.61
N THR A 58 -4.95 -15.79 4.64
CA THR A 58 -5.03 -16.22 6.03
C THR A 58 -6.48 -16.18 6.48
N ASN A 59 -6.97 -17.29 7.03
CA ASN A 59 -8.22 -17.31 7.78
C ASN A 59 -7.89 -17.38 9.27
N PRO A 60 -8.01 -16.28 10.03
CA PRO A 60 -7.77 -16.28 11.47
C PRO A 60 -8.99 -16.74 12.27
N SER A 61 -10.13 -17.02 11.63
CA SER A 61 -11.35 -17.46 12.30
C SER A 61 -11.31 -18.94 12.68
N LEU A 62 -12.14 -19.31 13.66
CA LEU A 62 -12.44 -20.70 14.02
C LEU A 62 -13.40 -21.40 13.04
N ASP A 63 -14.03 -20.63 12.15
CA ASP A 63 -14.89 -21.15 11.09
C ASP A 63 -14.19 -21.10 9.72
N SER A 64 -14.59 -21.98 8.81
CA SER A 64 -14.09 -21.96 7.43
C SER A 64 -14.60 -20.72 6.70
N ALA A 65 -13.72 -20.10 5.89
CA ALA A 65 -14.12 -19.09 4.92
C ALA A 65 -14.28 -19.74 3.53
N ILE A 66 -15.19 -19.19 2.72
CA ILE A 66 -15.36 -19.59 1.32
C ILE A 66 -15.11 -18.35 0.47
N LEU A 67 -14.24 -18.45 -0.52
CA LEU A 67 -13.88 -17.32 -1.36
C LEU A 67 -13.80 -17.65 -2.84
N ASP A 68 -13.98 -16.62 -3.65
CA ASP A 68 -13.68 -16.59 -5.07
C ASP A 68 -12.40 -15.78 -5.28
N VAL A 69 -11.49 -16.31 -6.11
CA VAL A 69 -10.35 -15.54 -6.64
C VAL A 69 -10.55 -15.33 -8.14
N SER A 70 -10.51 -14.08 -8.58
CA SER A 70 -10.42 -13.72 -9.99
C SER A 70 -9.27 -12.76 -10.21
N PHE A 71 -8.80 -12.69 -11.45
CA PHE A 71 -7.74 -11.77 -11.81
C PHE A 71 -7.92 -11.26 -13.23
N VAL A 72 -7.36 -10.11 -13.51
CA VAL A 72 -7.36 -9.48 -14.82
C VAL A 72 -5.92 -9.44 -15.31
N THR A 73 -5.74 -9.90 -16.55
CA THR A 73 -4.46 -9.83 -17.24
C THR A 73 -4.53 -8.90 -18.45
N SER A 74 -3.44 -8.81 -19.21
CA SER A 74 -3.36 -7.99 -20.42
C SER A 74 -4.44 -8.31 -21.46
N ILE A 75 -4.94 -9.54 -21.49
CA ILE A 75 -5.96 -10.01 -22.45
C ILE A 75 -7.38 -10.05 -21.88
N GLY A 76 -7.58 -9.75 -20.60
CA GLY A 76 -8.89 -9.62 -19.97
C GLY A 76 -9.04 -10.33 -18.62
N GLU A 77 -10.28 -10.37 -18.12
CA GLU A 77 -10.62 -11.03 -16.86
C GLU A 77 -10.59 -12.56 -16.99
N ARG A 78 -10.08 -13.20 -15.93
CA ARG A 78 -10.03 -14.63 -15.73
C ARG A 78 -10.70 -14.97 -14.40
N SER A 79 -11.59 -15.95 -14.44
CA SER A 79 -12.25 -16.51 -13.27
C SER A 79 -12.25 -18.04 -13.36
N PRO A 80 -11.10 -18.68 -13.12
CA PRO A 80 -10.98 -20.14 -13.20
C PRO A 80 -11.96 -20.84 -12.25
N GLN A 81 -12.58 -21.93 -12.70
CA GLN A 81 -13.52 -22.71 -11.86
C GLN A 81 -12.83 -23.29 -10.62
N SER A 82 -11.53 -23.62 -10.70
CA SER A 82 -10.73 -24.07 -9.57
C SER A 82 -10.54 -23.00 -8.47
N LEU A 83 -10.84 -21.74 -8.78
CA LEU A 83 -10.76 -20.60 -7.87
C LEU A 83 -12.14 -20.06 -7.46
N LYS A 84 -13.22 -20.79 -7.78
CA LYS A 84 -14.57 -20.49 -7.34
C LYS A 84 -14.95 -21.35 -6.13
N GLY A 85 -15.52 -20.74 -5.10
CA GLY A 85 -15.97 -21.43 -3.89
C GLY A 85 -14.84 -22.13 -3.13
N VAL A 86 -13.63 -21.56 -3.13
CA VAL A 86 -12.47 -22.16 -2.47
C VAL A 86 -12.65 -22.08 -0.95
N VAL A 87 -12.58 -23.24 -0.29
CA VAL A 87 -12.60 -23.33 1.17
C VAL A 87 -11.21 -23.00 1.74
N ILE A 88 -11.19 -22.07 2.69
CA ILE A 88 -10.04 -21.76 3.54
C ILE A 88 -10.38 -22.27 4.94
N PRO A 89 -9.76 -23.38 5.40
CA PRO A 89 -10.03 -23.94 6.72
C PRO A 89 -9.85 -22.92 7.87
N PRO A 90 -10.41 -23.20 9.06
CA PRO A 90 -10.13 -22.41 10.26
C PRO A 90 -8.63 -22.30 10.54
N GLU A 91 -8.21 -21.17 11.10
CA GLU A 91 -6.84 -20.94 11.61
C GLU A 91 -5.73 -21.38 10.62
N SER A 92 -5.93 -21.10 9.33
CA SER A 92 -5.09 -21.65 8.28
C SER A 92 -4.58 -20.59 7.30
N VAL A 93 -3.51 -20.96 6.60
CA VAL A 93 -2.95 -20.20 5.49
C VAL A 93 -3.04 -21.03 4.22
N ARG A 94 -3.64 -20.45 3.18
CA ARG A 94 -3.67 -20.99 1.83
C ARG A 94 -2.95 -20.05 0.87
N VAL A 95 -2.21 -20.62 -0.07
CA VAL A 95 -1.39 -19.86 -1.02
C VAL A 95 -1.79 -20.25 -2.43
N PHE A 96 -1.99 -19.25 -3.28
CA PHE A 96 -2.32 -19.40 -4.69
C PHE A 96 -1.17 -18.87 -5.54
N ASP A 97 -0.49 -19.77 -6.24
CA ASP A 97 0.53 -19.41 -7.23
C ASP A 97 -0.17 -19.05 -8.55
N LEU A 98 -0.12 -17.79 -8.94
CA LEU A 98 -0.86 -17.31 -10.11
C LEU A 98 -0.34 -17.87 -11.43
N ALA A 99 0.97 -18.16 -11.53
CA ALA A 99 1.52 -18.77 -12.74
C ALA A 99 1.03 -20.23 -12.88
N ALA A 100 0.81 -20.94 -11.77
CA ALA A 100 0.19 -22.26 -11.78
C ALA A 100 -1.33 -22.23 -12.12
N LEU A 101 -1.96 -21.06 -12.01
CA LEU A 101 -3.39 -20.82 -12.22
C LEU A 101 -3.66 -20.04 -13.51
N ASP A 102 -2.89 -20.33 -14.57
CA ASP A 102 -3.00 -19.76 -15.92
C ASP A 102 -2.67 -18.27 -16.10
N ALA A 103 -2.13 -17.59 -15.08
CA ALA A 103 -1.59 -16.23 -15.23
C ALA A 103 -0.07 -16.25 -15.49
N ARG A 104 0.39 -17.01 -16.50
CA ARG A 104 1.83 -17.14 -16.79
C ARG A 104 2.35 -15.99 -17.63
N ASN A 105 3.58 -15.57 -17.35
CA ASN A 105 4.33 -14.61 -18.16
C ASN A 105 3.67 -13.22 -18.30
N GLU A 106 2.80 -12.85 -17.37
CA GLU A 106 2.06 -11.59 -17.38
C GLU A 106 2.93 -10.46 -16.83
N ALA A 107 2.88 -9.31 -17.53
CA ALA A 107 3.60 -8.11 -17.12
C ALA A 107 2.88 -7.32 -16.03
N THR A 108 1.59 -7.54 -15.84
CA THR A 108 0.75 -6.93 -14.79
C THR A 108 -0.52 -7.76 -14.61
N ILE A 109 -0.92 -7.97 -13.35
CA ILE A 109 -2.12 -8.69 -12.98
C ILE A 109 -2.85 -7.90 -11.90
N GLY A 110 -4.13 -7.61 -12.12
CA GLY A 110 -5.03 -7.10 -11.07
C GLY A 110 -5.77 -8.26 -10.43
N ILE A 111 -5.81 -8.37 -9.11
CA ILE A 111 -6.33 -9.55 -8.41
C ILE A 111 -7.50 -9.13 -7.52
N SER A 112 -8.59 -9.90 -7.55
CA SER A 112 -9.73 -9.77 -6.63
C SER A 112 -9.91 -11.07 -5.85
N VAL A 113 -9.94 -10.97 -4.53
CA VAL A 113 -10.34 -12.05 -3.62
C VAL A 113 -11.63 -11.61 -2.94
N LYS A 114 -12.70 -12.39 -3.10
CA LYS A 114 -14.02 -12.07 -2.53
C LYS A 114 -14.51 -13.25 -1.70
N ALA A 115 -14.68 -13.06 -0.41
CA ALA A 115 -15.31 -14.05 0.46
C ALA A 115 -16.83 -14.03 0.22
N THR A 116 -17.39 -15.22 -0.03
CA THR A 116 -18.83 -15.45 -0.04
C THR A 116 -19.33 -15.88 1.34
N VAL A 117 -18.45 -16.48 2.16
CA VAL A 117 -18.69 -16.82 3.56
C VAL A 117 -17.44 -16.46 4.38
N GLY A 118 -17.64 -15.85 5.55
CA GLY A 118 -16.56 -15.48 6.45
C GLY A 118 -15.77 -14.25 5.98
N ARG A 119 -14.65 -13.98 6.66
CA ARG A 119 -13.71 -12.91 6.34
C ARG A 119 -12.29 -13.43 6.46
N VAL A 120 -11.39 -12.92 5.63
CA VAL A 120 -9.99 -13.38 5.56
C VAL A 120 -9.04 -12.19 5.56
N VAL A 121 -7.75 -12.44 5.70
CA VAL A 121 -6.67 -11.48 5.43
C VAL A 121 -5.93 -11.92 4.19
N VAL A 122 -5.64 -10.99 3.28
CA VAL A 122 -4.94 -11.28 2.03
C VAL A 122 -3.69 -10.42 1.92
N GLY A 123 -2.56 -11.05 1.62
CA GLY A 123 -1.34 -10.40 1.19
C GLY A 123 -0.79 -11.04 -0.08
N ARG A 124 0.31 -10.50 -0.59
CA ARG A 124 1.10 -11.11 -1.65
C ARG A 124 2.55 -11.32 -1.24
N SER A 125 3.12 -12.41 -1.75
CA SER A 125 4.55 -12.65 -1.78
C SER A 125 4.99 -12.67 -3.24
N GLN A 126 5.84 -11.71 -3.60
CA GLN A 126 6.25 -11.49 -4.98
C GLN A 126 7.78 -11.52 -5.08
N HIS A 127 8.29 -12.42 -5.92
CA HIS A 127 9.71 -12.53 -6.24
C HIS A 127 9.93 -12.25 -7.71
N TYR A 128 10.56 -11.12 -8.02
CA TYR A 128 10.88 -10.69 -9.37
C TYR A 128 12.23 -11.22 -9.82
N LEU A 129 12.26 -11.82 -11.02
CA LEU A 129 13.43 -12.50 -11.58
C LEU A 129 13.89 -11.94 -12.93
N GLY A 130 13.16 -11.00 -13.55
CA GLY A 130 13.55 -10.45 -14.85
C GLY A 130 12.61 -9.42 -15.46
N ARG A 131 12.83 -9.11 -16.75
CA ARG A 131 12.19 -8.02 -17.53
C ARG A 131 12.25 -6.66 -16.83
N GLY A 132 13.43 -6.33 -16.31
CA GLY A 132 13.67 -5.07 -15.61
C GLY A 132 13.16 -5.04 -14.16
N ARG A 133 12.37 -6.01 -13.70
CA ARG A 133 11.95 -6.12 -12.30
C ARG A 133 12.77 -7.18 -11.58
N LEU A 134 13.37 -6.82 -10.45
CA LEU A 134 14.20 -7.72 -9.64
C LEU A 134 13.92 -7.52 -8.15
N GLY A 135 14.22 -8.54 -7.34
CA GLY A 135 14.12 -8.45 -5.88
C GLY A 135 12.82 -9.07 -5.34
N TYR A 136 12.53 -8.79 -4.08
CA TYR A 136 11.42 -9.41 -3.36
C TYR A 136 10.54 -8.36 -2.67
N THR A 137 9.24 -8.61 -2.61
CA THR A 137 8.32 -7.84 -1.77
C THR A 137 7.27 -8.73 -1.11
N MET A 138 6.88 -8.32 0.09
CA MET A 138 5.71 -8.81 0.82
C MET A 138 4.83 -7.59 1.06
N ALA A 139 3.54 -7.68 0.73
CA ALA A 139 2.62 -6.56 0.89
C ALA A 139 1.23 -7.02 1.27
N LEU A 140 0.53 -6.21 2.06
CA LEU A 140 -0.89 -6.39 2.34
C LEU A 140 -1.70 -5.94 1.11
N ALA A 141 -2.76 -6.69 0.78
CA ALA A 141 -3.71 -6.28 -0.25
C ALA A 141 -4.61 -5.13 0.27
N ALA A 142 -5.26 -4.39 -0.63
CA ALA A 142 -6.26 -3.42 -0.23
C ALA A 142 -7.54 -4.14 0.21
N SER A 143 -8.04 -3.89 1.42
CA SER A 143 -9.30 -4.47 1.94
C SER A 143 -10.57 -3.88 1.31
N GLY A 144 -10.41 -2.99 0.32
CA GLY A 144 -11.49 -2.29 -0.36
C GLY A 144 -10.97 -1.42 -1.49
N MET A 145 -11.90 -0.91 -2.29
CA MET A 145 -11.63 0.16 -3.26
C MET A 145 -11.74 1.51 -2.57
N SER A 146 -11.13 2.54 -3.15
CA SER A 146 -11.31 3.93 -2.73
C SER A 146 -11.50 4.84 -3.94
N ASP A 147 -12.27 5.90 -3.75
CA ASP A 147 -12.40 7.01 -4.70
C ASP A 147 -11.22 8.00 -4.57
N ARG A 148 -10.44 7.94 -3.48
CA ARG A 148 -9.24 8.75 -3.28
C ARG A 148 -8.05 7.91 -2.85
N TRP A 149 -6.88 8.21 -3.40
CA TRP A 149 -5.61 7.61 -3.01
C TRP A 149 -4.54 8.68 -2.90
N TYR A 150 -3.68 8.56 -1.89
CA TYR A 150 -2.62 9.52 -1.62
C TYR A 150 -1.25 8.85 -1.53
N PHE A 151 -0.23 9.52 -2.07
CA PHE A 151 1.16 9.11 -2.06
C PHE A 151 2.06 10.28 -1.65
N ALA A 152 2.83 10.09 -0.57
CA ALA A 152 3.78 11.10 -0.09
C ALA A 152 5.13 11.08 -0.83
N ASP A 153 5.37 10.01 -1.60
CA ASP A 153 6.60 9.80 -2.32
C ASP A 153 6.35 9.38 -3.76
N GLY A 154 7.23 9.88 -4.61
CA GLY A 154 7.34 9.70 -6.04
C GLY A 154 8.67 10.33 -6.46
N GLU A 155 9.33 9.78 -7.46
CA GLU A 155 10.64 10.26 -7.89
C GLU A 155 10.80 10.17 -9.40
N LYS A 156 11.22 11.29 -10.00
CA LYS A 156 11.65 11.34 -11.38
C LYS A 156 13.16 11.48 -11.43
N GLU A 157 13.83 10.38 -11.75
CA GLU A 157 15.27 10.29 -11.96
C GLU A 157 15.55 9.29 -13.08
N ASP A 158 16.65 9.45 -13.81
CA ASP A 158 16.97 8.58 -14.97
C ASP A 158 17.14 7.10 -14.57
N THR A 159 17.50 6.85 -13.31
CA THR A 159 17.72 5.51 -12.75
C THR A 159 16.46 4.90 -12.13
N VAL A 160 15.32 5.60 -12.20
CA VAL A 160 14.07 5.21 -11.54
C VAL A 160 12.97 5.08 -12.58
N ASN A 161 12.48 3.86 -12.77
CA ASN A 161 11.24 3.61 -13.49
C ASN A 161 10.09 3.55 -12.49
N GLU A 162 9.09 4.42 -12.63
CA GLU A 162 7.97 4.52 -11.70
C GLU A 162 6.64 4.59 -12.44
N GLU A 163 5.69 3.78 -11.98
CA GLU A 163 4.34 3.68 -12.53
C GLU A 163 3.32 3.65 -11.38
N PHE A 164 2.23 4.38 -11.53
CA PHE A 164 0.98 4.09 -10.83
C PHE A 164 0.24 2.99 -11.61
N VAL A 165 -0.05 1.89 -10.93
CA VAL A 165 -0.82 0.77 -11.44
C VAL A 165 -2.21 0.85 -10.82
N ILE A 166 -3.21 1.02 -11.68
CA ILE A 166 -4.61 1.28 -11.31
C ILE A 166 -5.44 0.07 -11.69
N PHE A 167 -6.02 -0.60 -10.71
CA PHE A 167 -6.97 -1.66 -10.94
C PHE A 167 -8.39 -1.17 -10.72
N ASN A 168 -9.19 -1.28 -11.78
CA ASN A 168 -10.64 -1.07 -11.72
C ASN A 168 -11.34 -2.44 -11.69
N PRO A 169 -11.79 -2.93 -10.52
CA PRO A 169 -12.50 -4.20 -10.40
C PRO A 169 -14.00 -4.07 -10.73
N LEU A 170 -14.51 -2.88 -11.02
CA LEU A 170 -15.91 -2.61 -11.32
C LEU A 170 -16.26 -2.94 -12.78
N SER A 171 -17.56 -2.93 -13.07
CA SER A 171 -18.11 -3.15 -14.41
C SER A 171 -18.32 -1.87 -15.21
N ASN A 172 -17.92 -0.72 -14.67
CA ASN A 172 -18.00 0.60 -15.29
C ASN A 172 -16.64 1.29 -15.29
N ASP A 173 -16.38 2.06 -16.34
CA ASP A 173 -15.17 2.86 -16.48
C ASP A 173 -15.10 3.95 -15.39
N GLN A 174 -13.89 4.21 -14.92
CA GLN A 174 -13.58 5.26 -13.95
C GLN A 174 -12.69 6.30 -14.60
N GLN A 175 -12.91 7.57 -14.27
CA GLN A 175 -12.05 8.69 -14.65
C GLN A 175 -11.24 9.10 -13.43
N LEU A 176 -9.92 9.03 -13.53
CA LEU A 176 -9.01 9.34 -12.44
C LEU A 176 -8.31 10.66 -12.71
N THR A 177 -8.54 11.65 -11.85
CA THR A 177 -7.78 12.89 -11.83
C THR A 177 -6.54 12.72 -10.96
N PHE A 178 -5.37 12.89 -11.55
CA PHE A 178 -4.08 12.95 -10.87
C PHE A 178 -3.70 14.41 -10.64
N ILE A 179 -3.48 14.76 -9.37
CA ILE A 179 -2.81 16.00 -8.97
C ILE A 179 -1.42 15.60 -8.49
N ILE A 180 -0.41 16.00 -9.26
CA ILE A 180 0.99 15.73 -8.97
C ILE A 180 1.61 17.04 -8.52
N THR A 181 2.19 17.05 -7.33
CA THR A 181 2.80 18.24 -6.75
C THR A 181 4.26 17.98 -6.48
N ARG A 182 5.12 18.81 -7.04
CA ARG A 182 6.56 18.80 -6.74
C ARG A 182 6.80 19.27 -5.31
N ASP A 183 7.97 18.99 -4.76
CA ASP A 183 8.32 19.41 -3.40
C ASP A 183 8.37 20.94 -3.20
N ASP A 184 8.48 21.71 -4.28
CA ASP A 184 8.33 23.18 -4.25
C ASP A 184 6.88 23.63 -3.96
N GLY A 185 5.94 22.70 -3.83
CA GLY A 185 4.52 22.96 -3.59
C GLY A 185 3.75 23.36 -4.85
N VAL A 186 4.36 23.34 -6.03
CA VAL A 186 3.72 23.72 -7.29
C VAL A 186 3.08 22.48 -7.93
N PRO A 187 1.74 22.42 -8.02
CA PRO A 187 1.07 21.33 -8.72
C PRO A 187 1.27 21.47 -10.24
N LEU A 188 1.39 20.34 -10.90
CA LEU A 188 1.22 20.25 -12.35
C LEU A 188 -0.26 20.41 -12.70
N ASP A 189 -0.53 20.75 -13.97
CA ASP A 189 -1.89 20.72 -14.49
C ASP A 189 -2.51 19.33 -14.25
N PRO A 190 -3.75 19.25 -13.74
CA PRO A 190 -4.38 17.97 -13.45
C PRO A 190 -4.47 17.09 -14.70
N LEU A 191 -4.07 15.83 -14.56
CA LEU A 191 -4.17 14.84 -15.62
C LEU A 191 -5.36 13.93 -15.39
N VAL A 192 -6.08 13.60 -16.46
CA VAL A 192 -7.14 12.59 -16.42
C VAL A 192 -6.68 11.29 -17.06
N VAL A 193 -6.82 10.19 -16.34
CA VAL A 193 -6.53 8.83 -16.80
C VAL A 193 -7.83 8.01 -16.73
N THR A 194 -8.24 7.43 -17.86
CA THR A 194 -9.35 6.48 -17.87
C THR A 194 -8.88 5.12 -17.36
N ALA A 195 -9.57 4.55 -16.37
CA ALA A 195 -9.43 3.16 -15.96
C ALA A 195 -10.65 2.36 -16.44
N PRO A 196 -10.53 1.60 -17.55
CA PRO A 196 -11.65 0.83 -18.06
C PRO A 196 -12.14 -0.24 -17.08
N ALA A 197 -13.42 -0.59 -17.17
CA ALA A 197 -14.03 -1.66 -16.40
C ALA A 197 -13.22 -2.96 -16.51
N LYS A 198 -13.00 -3.65 -15.38
CA LYS A 198 -12.29 -4.94 -15.33
C LYS A 198 -10.93 -4.90 -16.05
N ARG A 199 -10.16 -3.83 -15.83
CA ARG A 199 -8.83 -3.64 -16.42
C ARG A 199 -7.84 -3.11 -15.39
N VAL A 200 -6.57 -3.34 -15.70
CA VAL A 200 -5.45 -2.63 -15.09
C VAL A 200 -4.93 -1.59 -16.07
N THR A 201 -4.86 -0.34 -15.62
CA THR A 201 -4.27 0.78 -16.35
C THR A 201 -2.96 1.16 -15.67
N LYS A 202 -1.96 1.55 -16.48
CA LYS A 202 -0.70 2.10 -15.98
C LYS A 202 -0.58 3.55 -16.34
N PHE A 203 -0.04 4.33 -15.42
CA PHE A 203 0.28 5.72 -15.65
C PHE A 203 1.69 6.01 -15.09
N ALA A 204 2.59 6.52 -15.92
CA ALA A 204 3.97 6.85 -15.56
C ALA A 204 4.17 8.37 -15.56
N PRO A 205 4.10 9.04 -14.40
CA PRO A 205 4.32 10.48 -14.29
C PRO A 205 5.65 10.97 -14.84
N THR A 206 6.68 10.12 -14.80
CA THR A 206 8.03 10.45 -15.26
C THR A 206 8.08 10.76 -16.76
N THR A 207 7.10 10.27 -17.53
CA THR A 207 6.95 10.58 -18.97
C THR A 207 6.42 11.99 -19.25
N LEU A 208 5.90 12.68 -18.23
CA LEU A 208 5.44 14.06 -18.36
C LEU A 208 6.64 15.01 -18.48
N GLY A 209 6.70 15.77 -19.58
CA GLY A 209 7.76 16.77 -19.80
C GLY A 209 7.72 17.93 -18.82
N THR A 210 6.55 18.21 -18.23
CA THR A 210 6.34 19.26 -17.21
C THR A 210 6.85 18.86 -15.82
N LEU A 211 6.99 17.55 -15.55
CA LEU A 211 7.59 17.06 -14.32
C LEU A 211 9.11 17.15 -14.45
N THR A 212 9.74 18.01 -13.65
CA THR A 212 11.20 18.12 -13.58
C THR A 212 11.80 16.99 -12.73
N PRO A 213 13.10 16.68 -12.88
CA PRO A 213 13.77 15.72 -12.00
C PRO A 213 13.61 16.07 -10.51
N GLY A 214 13.56 15.03 -9.67
CA GLY A 214 13.38 15.15 -8.23
C GLY A 214 12.10 14.49 -7.69
N ARG A 215 11.75 14.86 -6.46
CA ARG A 215 10.65 14.26 -5.69
C ARG A 215 9.31 14.94 -5.93
N TYR A 216 8.25 14.16 -5.79
CA TYR A 216 6.88 14.64 -5.89
C TYR A 216 5.93 13.84 -4.98
N SER A 217 4.74 14.39 -4.77
CA SER A 217 3.61 13.74 -4.11
C SER A 217 2.43 13.66 -5.08
N ALA A 218 1.50 12.74 -4.84
CA ALA A 218 0.35 12.55 -5.71
C ALA A 218 -0.95 12.37 -4.93
N VAL A 219 -2.01 13.01 -5.43
CA VAL A 219 -3.41 12.74 -5.06
C VAL A 219 -4.13 12.22 -6.29
N VAL A 220 -4.79 11.08 -6.13
CA VAL A 220 -5.58 10.45 -7.18
C VAL A 220 -7.04 10.48 -6.73
N THR A 221 -7.91 11.03 -7.57
CA THR A 221 -9.36 11.06 -7.31
C THR A 221 -10.09 10.37 -8.45
N ALA A 222 -10.78 9.28 -8.15
CA ALA A 222 -11.62 8.56 -9.09
C ALA A 222 -13.04 9.12 -9.08
N THR A 223 -13.63 9.17 -10.25
CA THR A 223 -15.04 9.51 -10.47
C THR A 223 -15.61 8.53 -11.48
N SER A 224 -16.92 8.30 -11.45
CA SER A 224 -17.57 7.54 -12.52
C SER A 224 -18.03 8.50 -13.61
N ALA A 225 -17.98 8.03 -14.86
CA ALA A 225 -18.53 8.76 -16.01
C ALA A 225 -20.05 9.00 -15.90
N THR A 226 -20.76 8.21 -15.09
CA THR A 226 -22.19 8.37 -14.81
C THR A 226 -22.44 8.57 -13.32
N SER A 227 -23.24 9.58 -12.98
CA SER A 227 -23.46 10.06 -11.60
C SER A 227 -24.13 9.05 -10.65
N SER A 228 -24.67 7.94 -11.16
CA SER A 228 -25.37 6.91 -10.38
C SER A 228 -24.58 5.60 -10.21
N SER A 229 -23.35 5.52 -10.73
CA SER A 229 -22.56 4.30 -10.66
C SER A 229 -21.62 4.26 -9.45
N SER A 230 -21.27 3.05 -9.01
CA SER A 230 -20.21 2.85 -8.01
C SER A 230 -18.90 3.50 -8.48
N VAL A 231 -18.25 4.18 -7.55
CA VAL A 231 -16.94 4.81 -7.73
C VAL A 231 -15.93 4.10 -6.86
N GLY A 232 -14.77 3.79 -7.44
CA GLY A 232 -13.68 3.21 -6.68
C GLY A 232 -12.70 2.44 -7.55
N VAL A 233 -11.43 2.56 -7.19
CA VAL A 233 -10.31 1.84 -7.79
C VAL A 233 -9.34 1.43 -6.70
N VAL A 234 -8.33 0.65 -7.07
CA VAL A 234 -7.17 0.35 -6.23
C VAL A 234 -5.94 0.84 -6.95
N VAL A 235 -5.09 1.61 -6.25
CA VAL A 235 -3.90 2.21 -6.84
C VAL A 235 -2.67 1.80 -6.05
N GLU A 236 -1.72 1.19 -6.76
CA GLU A 236 -0.40 0.86 -6.24
C GLU A 236 0.68 1.61 -7.01
N ARG A 237 1.69 2.10 -6.31
CA ARG A 237 2.89 2.66 -6.94
C ARG A 237 3.92 1.55 -7.06
N VAL A 238 4.38 1.31 -8.28
CA VAL A 238 5.48 0.39 -8.60
C VAL A 238 6.71 1.21 -8.94
N THR A 239 7.79 1.00 -8.20
CA THR A 239 9.06 1.68 -8.44
C THR A 239 10.14 0.64 -8.65
N THR A 240 10.88 0.74 -9.76
CA THR A 240 12.08 -0.05 -10.04
C THR A 240 13.26 0.89 -10.12
N ARG A 241 14.27 0.67 -9.27
CA ARG A 241 15.48 1.49 -9.22
C ARG A 241 16.67 0.69 -9.73
N GLN A 242 17.61 1.39 -10.35
CA GLN A 242 18.92 0.86 -10.73
C GLN A 242 20.02 1.67 -10.07
N VAL A 243 20.89 1.01 -9.30
CA VAL A 243 22.05 1.65 -8.69
C VAL A 243 23.26 0.79 -9.01
N GLU A 244 24.17 1.34 -9.81
CA GLU A 244 25.30 0.62 -10.39
C GLU A 244 24.84 -0.65 -11.13
N LYS A 245 25.17 -1.84 -10.60
CA LYS A 245 24.78 -3.15 -11.15
C LYS A 245 23.57 -3.77 -10.43
N SER A 246 23.03 -3.10 -9.41
CA SER A 246 21.89 -3.58 -8.65
C SER A 246 20.59 -3.05 -9.25
N THR A 247 19.56 -3.89 -9.27
CA THR A 247 18.19 -3.50 -9.61
C THR A 247 17.26 -4.05 -8.55
N ALA A 248 16.30 -3.24 -8.11
CA ALA A 248 15.26 -3.70 -7.19
C ALA A 248 13.94 -3.00 -7.46
N SER A 249 12.86 -3.77 -7.36
CA SER A 249 11.48 -3.31 -7.50
C SER A 249 10.77 -3.31 -6.14
N ALA A 250 9.99 -2.26 -5.91
CA ALA A 250 9.12 -2.12 -4.76
C ALA A 250 7.68 -1.82 -5.24
N VAL A 251 6.70 -2.26 -4.46
CA VAL A 251 5.29 -1.92 -4.69
C VAL A 251 4.71 -1.42 -3.39
N LEU A 252 3.97 -0.32 -3.48
CA LEU A 252 3.34 0.31 -2.34
C LEU A 252 1.87 0.60 -2.65
N LEU A 253 0.98 0.11 -1.79
CA LEU A 253 -0.42 0.52 -1.81
C LEU A 253 -0.53 1.99 -1.36
N GLY A 254 -1.31 2.81 -2.08
CA GLY A 254 -1.61 4.16 -1.63
C GLY A 254 -2.37 4.16 -0.31
N THR A 255 -2.40 5.27 0.42
CA THR A 255 -3.35 5.39 1.53
C THR A 255 -4.68 5.93 1.02
N PRO A 256 -5.84 5.39 1.41
CA PRO A 256 -7.12 5.93 1.02
C PRO A 256 -7.49 7.20 1.82
N ARG A 257 -6.86 7.42 2.98
CA ARG A 257 -7.10 8.57 3.84
C ARG A 257 -5.79 9.09 4.47
N PRO A 258 -5.57 10.41 4.54
CA PRO A 258 -4.51 10.98 5.36
C PRO A 258 -4.85 10.85 6.85
N SER A 259 -3.84 10.94 7.73
CA SER A 259 -4.00 10.85 9.18
C SER A 259 -3.15 11.90 9.88
N ARG A 260 -3.55 12.27 11.10
CA ARG A 260 -2.79 13.17 11.98
C ARG A 260 -1.69 12.45 12.75
N SER A 261 -1.74 11.11 12.81
CA SER A 261 -0.76 10.32 13.54
C SER A 261 -0.40 9.06 12.77
N TRP A 262 0.90 8.79 12.69
CA TRP A 262 1.51 7.70 11.96
C TRP A 262 2.62 7.09 12.79
N ILE A 263 2.75 5.77 12.74
CA ILE A 263 3.83 5.04 13.41
C ILE A 263 4.50 4.05 12.45
N ALA A 264 5.81 3.94 12.58
CA ALA A 264 6.69 3.00 11.91
C ALA A 264 7.33 2.08 12.97
N PRO A 265 6.65 1.00 13.41
CA PRO A 265 7.17 0.09 14.44
C PRO A 265 8.58 -0.42 14.18
N SER A 266 8.92 -0.72 12.92
CA SER A 266 10.26 -1.20 12.55
C SER A 266 11.28 -0.11 12.20
N GLY A 267 10.98 1.17 12.45
CA GLY A 267 11.85 2.29 12.10
C GLY A 267 11.93 2.57 10.60
N THR A 268 13.01 3.19 10.14
CA THR A 268 13.26 3.58 8.74
C THR A 268 14.70 3.27 8.33
N THR A 269 15.01 3.39 7.04
CA THR A 269 16.39 3.47 6.59
C THR A 269 17.08 4.69 7.23
N PRO A 270 18.21 4.51 7.93
CA PRO A 270 18.97 5.61 8.52
C PRO A 270 19.79 6.38 7.49
N ASP A 271 20.06 7.66 7.79
CA ASP A 271 21.05 8.49 7.11
C ASP A 271 20.87 8.68 5.59
N VAL A 272 19.66 8.43 5.08
CA VAL A 272 19.26 8.73 3.70
C VAL A 272 18.35 9.96 3.65
N ALA A 273 18.42 10.74 2.57
CA ALA A 273 17.65 11.97 2.42
C ALA A 273 16.14 11.76 2.64
N ASP A 274 15.62 10.65 2.14
CA ASP A 274 14.21 10.27 2.23
C ASP A 274 14.01 9.13 3.23
N SER A 275 14.51 9.30 4.45
CA SER A 275 14.20 8.34 5.52
C SER A 275 12.68 8.31 5.68
N LEU A 276 12.07 9.49 5.87
CA LEU A 276 10.63 9.67 5.76
C LEU A 276 10.29 10.65 4.63
N ARG A 277 9.10 10.48 4.08
CA ARG A 277 8.43 11.40 3.16
C ARG A 277 7.11 11.81 3.79
N VAL A 278 6.94 13.11 4.03
CA VAL A 278 5.72 13.67 4.64
C VAL A 278 5.06 14.60 3.63
N PHE A 279 3.77 14.38 3.38
CA PHE A 279 2.99 15.14 2.41
C PHE A 279 1.72 15.70 3.06
N ASN A 280 1.45 16.98 2.86
CA ASN A 280 0.22 17.64 3.27
C ASN A 280 -0.75 17.75 2.08
N PRO A 281 -1.73 16.83 1.93
CA PRO A 281 -2.74 16.91 0.87
C PRO A 281 -3.85 17.94 1.16
N GLY A 282 -3.86 18.55 2.34
CA GLY A 282 -4.89 19.48 2.78
C GLY A 282 -4.76 20.88 2.19
N SER A 283 -5.74 21.71 2.51
CA SER A 283 -5.79 23.13 2.12
C SER A 283 -5.24 24.08 3.20
N ALA A 284 -4.93 23.57 4.39
CA ALA A 284 -4.37 24.32 5.51
C ALA A 284 -2.92 23.89 5.78
N THR A 285 -2.10 24.81 6.29
CA THR A 285 -0.73 24.51 6.70
C THR A 285 -0.76 23.48 7.84
N ALA A 286 -0.01 22.38 7.67
CA ALA A 286 0.21 21.40 8.71
C ALA A 286 1.50 21.73 9.47
N THR A 287 1.51 21.53 10.78
CA THR A 287 2.77 21.45 11.56
C THR A 287 2.92 20.02 12.05
N PHE A 288 4.07 19.40 11.82
CA PHE A 288 4.33 18.04 12.29
C PHE A 288 5.56 17.96 13.17
N SER A 289 5.60 16.92 13.99
CA SER A 289 6.70 16.55 14.86
C SER A 289 7.08 15.09 14.66
N ILE A 290 8.33 14.76 14.92
CA ILE A 290 8.84 13.38 14.84
C ILE A 290 9.38 12.96 16.21
N THR A 291 8.93 11.80 16.68
CA THR A 291 9.47 11.14 17.86
C THR A 291 9.99 9.76 17.50
N TYR A 292 10.88 9.24 18.34
CA TYR A 292 11.30 7.84 18.29
C TYR A 292 11.16 7.20 19.67
N LEU A 293 10.97 5.88 19.71
CA LEU A 293 10.86 5.13 20.95
C LEU A 293 12.25 4.93 21.58
N GLY A 294 12.55 5.71 22.61
CA GLY A 294 13.75 5.57 23.43
C GLY A 294 13.57 4.60 24.60
N PRO A 295 14.63 4.34 25.40
CA PRO A 295 14.57 3.39 26.52
C PRO A 295 13.55 3.73 27.63
N ALA A 296 13.14 5.00 27.73
CA ALA A 296 12.20 5.51 28.74
C ALA A 296 10.85 5.96 28.16
N GLY A 297 10.59 5.66 26.88
CA GLY A 297 9.40 6.12 26.14
C GLY A 297 9.75 7.01 24.95
N ASP A 298 8.74 7.70 24.43
CA ASP A 298 8.90 8.54 23.24
C ASP A 298 9.79 9.75 23.52
N VAL A 299 10.76 9.97 22.62
CA VAL A 299 11.70 11.09 22.65
C VAL A 299 11.62 11.84 21.33
N THR A 300 11.56 13.17 21.40
CA THR A 300 11.54 14.01 20.21
C THR A 300 12.87 13.94 19.46
N VAL A 301 12.80 13.89 18.13
CA VAL A 301 13.99 13.98 17.28
C VAL A 301 14.41 15.44 17.16
N PRO A 302 15.65 15.82 17.56
CA PRO A 302 16.12 17.19 17.48
C PRO A 302 16.02 17.77 16.07
N GLY A 303 15.47 18.98 15.94
CA GLY A 303 15.24 19.67 14.66
C GLY A 303 13.93 19.30 13.95
N TYR A 304 13.16 18.37 14.51
CA TYR A 304 11.85 17.95 14.00
C TYR A 304 10.75 18.09 15.06
N GLU A 305 10.86 19.06 15.95
CA GLU A 305 9.88 19.34 17.00
C GLU A 305 8.61 19.99 16.43
N GLN A 306 8.77 20.89 15.46
CA GLN A 306 7.69 21.66 14.82
C GLN A 306 8.08 22.05 13.40
N VAL A 307 7.88 21.15 12.45
CA VAL A 307 8.12 21.42 11.03
C VAL A 307 6.82 21.87 10.37
N SER A 308 6.83 23.09 9.84
CA SER A 308 5.71 23.63 9.05
C SER A 308 5.74 23.08 7.63
N LEU A 309 4.58 22.64 7.13
CA LEU A 309 4.39 22.07 5.81
C LEU A 309 3.16 22.72 5.15
N ALA A 310 3.40 23.50 4.10
CA ALA A 310 2.37 24.24 3.38
C ALA A 310 1.32 23.30 2.73
N PRO A 311 0.11 23.79 2.41
CA PRO A 311 -0.89 23.05 1.63
C PRO A 311 -0.30 22.51 0.33
N GLY A 312 -0.54 21.23 0.03
CA GLY A 312 -0.05 20.57 -1.19
C GLY A 312 1.45 20.26 -1.20
N ALA A 313 2.23 20.70 -0.19
CA ALA A 313 3.67 20.49 -0.16
C ALA A 313 4.05 19.11 0.40
N GLY A 314 5.15 18.56 -0.13
CA GLY A 314 5.84 17.38 0.39
C GLY A 314 7.25 17.72 0.85
N VAL A 315 7.80 16.94 1.78
CA VAL A 315 9.16 17.14 2.28
C VAL A 315 9.88 15.81 2.55
N SER A 316 11.17 15.79 2.22
CA SER A 316 12.12 14.73 2.59
C SER A 316 12.68 14.97 3.98
N VAL A 317 12.64 13.93 4.81
CA VAL A 317 13.20 13.93 6.16
C VAL A 317 14.32 12.91 6.24
N ARG A 318 15.50 13.38 6.63
CA ARG A 318 16.65 12.53 6.95
C ARG A 318 16.69 12.26 8.45
N LEU A 319 16.65 10.98 8.83
CA LEU A 319 16.78 10.56 10.22
C LEU A 319 18.15 9.91 10.46
N PRO A 320 18.97 10.47 11.37
CA PRO A 320 20.20 9.84 11.83
C PRO A 320 20.00 8.42 12.35
N VAL A 321 21.04 7.58 12.26
CA VAL A 321 21.00 6.18 12.70
C VAL A 321 20.45 5.97 14.11
N GLN A 322 20.76 6.85 15.06
CA GLN A 322 20.30 6.70 16.45
C GLN A 322 18.76 6.84 16.62
N PHE A 323 18.07 7.44 15.66
CA PHE A 323 16.62 7.67 15.71
C PHE A 323 15.86 6.77 14.73
N ALA A 324 16.50 6.41 13.62
CA ALA A 324 15.88 5.67 12.54
C ALA A 324 15.66 4.17 12.82
N LEU A 325 16.42 3.57 13.74
CA LEU A 325 16.36 2.11 13.97
C LEU A 325 15.28 1.68 14.99
N ALA A 326 14.79 2.61 15.80
CA ALA A 326 13.69 2.37 16.74
C ALA A 326 12.32 2.63 16.08
N ALA A 327 11.24 2.36 16.80
CA ALA A 327 9.92 2.79 16.34
C ALA A 327 9.91 4.32 16.17
N VAL A 328 9.42 4.81 15.03
CA VAL A 328 9.35 6.25 14.72
C VAL A 328 7.89 6.66 14.58
N SER A 329 7.50 7.77 15.20
CA SER A 329 6.14 8.31 15.10
C SER A 329 6.16 9.72 14.52
N VAL A 330 5.15 10.03 13.71
CA VAL A 330 4.92 11.36 13.14
C VAL A 330 3.53 11.82 13.60
N THR A 331 3.47 12.97 14.28
CA THR A 331 2.21 13.60 14.70
C THR A 331 2.09 14.97 14.08
N ALA A 332 0.93 15.26 13.49
CA ALA A 332 0.66 16.49 12.74
C ALA A 332 -0.63 17.19 13.21
N SER A 333 -0.64 18.52 13.08
CA SER A 333 -1.81 19.36 13.39
C SER A 333 -2.95 19.18 12.39
N GLU A 334 -2.65 18.73 11.17
CA GLU A 334 -3.61 18.43 10.10
C GLU A 334 -3.34 17.04 9.51
N PRO A 335 -4.32 16.39 8.85
CA PRO A 335 -4.10 15.11 8.21
C PRO A 335 -3.02 15.18 7.14
N VAL A 336 -1.94 14.43 7.35
CA VAL A 336 -0.82 14.26 6.41
C VAL A 336 -0.73 12.81 5.94
N VAL A 337 0.11 12.56 4.95
CA VAL A 337 0.47 11.23 4.47
C VAL A 337 1.95 11.03 4.73
N VAL A 338 2.30 9.87 5.28
CA VAL A 338 3.70 9.55 5.58
C VAL A 338 4.08 8.20 4.97
N GLN A 339 5.21 8.18 4.28
CA GLN A 339 5.84 6.97 3.73
C GLN A 339 7.30 6.94 4.16
N ARG A 340 7.91 5.76 4.16
CA ARG A 340 9.32 5.61 4.55
C ARG A 340 10.12 4.75 3.60
N SER A 341 11.42 5.01 3.61
CA SER A 341 12.43 4.10 3.08
C SER A 341 12.67 2.97 4.08
N VAL A 342 12.85 1.74 3.59
CA VAL A 342 13.22 0.59 4.43
C VAL A 342 14.43 -0.15 3.88
N PRO A 343 15.37 -0.60 4.73
CA PRO A 343 16.55 -1.32 4.26
C PRO A 343 16.17 -2.72 3.78
N ARG A 344 16.75 -3.14 2.65
CA ARG A 344 16.53 -4.48 2.07
C ARG A 344 17.55 -5.53 2.55
N GLY A 345 18.31 -5.20 3.59
CA GLY A 345 19.37 -6.07 4.12
C GLY A 345 20.72 -5.84 3.42
N PRO A 346 21.80 -6.44 3.93
CA PRO A 346 23.17 -6.05 3.59
C PRO A 346 23.59 -6.39 2.15
N LYS A 347 22.87 -7.28 1.47
CA LYS A 347 23.17 -7.70 0.09
C LYS A 347 22.45 -6.87 -0.97
N GLN A 348 21.63 -5.92 -0.57
CA GLN A 348 20.82 -5.11 -1.47
C GLN A 348 21.00 -3.64 -1.09
N SER A 349 21.74 -2.89 -1.91
CA SER A 349 22.05 -1.48 -1.70
C SER A 349 20.87 -0.54 -1.99
N ILE A 350 19.90 -1.02 -2.76
CA ILE A 350 18.69 -0.27 -3.08
C ILE A 350 17.70 -0.41 -1.94
N ASN A 351 17.24 0.71 -1.39
CA ASN A 351 16.21 0.70 -0.35
C ASN A 351 14.84 0.28 -0.91
N GLY A 352 14.05 -0.35 -0.06
CA GLY A 352 12.63 -0.60 -0.30
C GLY A 352 11.80 0.59 0.18
N VAL A 353 10.49 0.41 0.07
CA VAL A 353 9.50 1.36 0.58
C VAL A 353 8.51 0.61 1.45
N ALA A 354 7.97 1.28 2.45
CA ALA A 354 6.86 0.77 3.25
C ALA A 354 5.94 1.92 3.65
N PRO A 355 4.64 1.65 3.83
CA PRO A 355 3.75 2.63 4.45
C PRO A 355 4.13 2.81 5.93
N LEU A 356 3.64 3.88 6.53
CA LEU A 356 3.48 3.92 7.99
C LEU A 356 2.08 3.43 8.35
N VAL A 357 1.91 2.96 9.58
CA VAL A 357 0.62 2.58 10.13
C VAL A 357 -0.08 3.85 10.66
N PRO A 358 -1.26 4.24 10.14
CA PRO A 358 -2.00 5.36 10.70
C PRO A 358 -2.54 4.97 12.08
N VAL A 359 -2.42 5.85 13.06
CA VAL A 359 -3.00 5.67 14.39
C VAL A 359 -4.40 6.28 14.38
N ALA A 360 -5.43 5.44 14.45
CA ALA A 360 -6.81 5.88 14.63
C ALA A 360 -7.09 6.05 16.14
N PHE A 361 -7.47 7.25 16.56
CA PHE A 361 -8.02 7.47 17.89
C PHE A 361 -9.54 7.27 17.85
N GLY A 362 -10.05 6.40 18.72
CA GLY A 362 -11.42 6.35 19.27
C GLY A 362 -12.61 6.34 18.31
N ASP A 363 -12.80 7.39 17.53
CA ASP A 363 -14.04 7.64 16.76
C ASP A 363 -13.91 7.31 15.26
N ALA A 364 -12.71 6.97 14.80
CA ALA A 364 -12.43 6.67 13.38
C ALA A 364 -12.53 5.17 13.02
N LEU A 365 -12.70 4.28 14.00
CA LEU A 365 -12.78 2.83 13.74
C LEU A 365 -14.11 2.47 13.05
N ASP A 366 -15.21 3.14 13.43
CA ASP A 366 -16.54 2.93 12.81
C ASP A 366 -16.59 3.44 11.36
N ALA A 367 -15.91 4.56 11.08
CA ALA A 367 -15.86 5.13 9.73
C ALA A 367 -14.87 4.40 8.79
N ALA A 368 -13.97 3.57 9.33
CA ALA A 368 -13.06 2.72 8.54
C ALA A 368 -13.68 1.37 8.19
N LEU A 369 -14.75 0.96 8.87
CA LEU A 369 -15.42 -0.33 8.67
C LEU A 369 -16.64 -0.28 7.76
N GLY A 370 -17.17 0.90 7.41
CA GLY A 370 -17.96 1.15 6.20
C GLY A 370 -18.94 0.05 5.76
N GLY A 371 -19.62 -0.56 6.72
CA GLY A 371 -20.71 -1.49 6.54
C GLY A 371 -21.75 -1.05 7.56
N ALA A 372 -22.95 -0.74 7.10
CA ALA A 372 -24.03 -0.30 7.96
C ALA A 372 -24.19 -1.28 9.13
N VAL A 373 -23.93 -0.80 10.34
CA VAL A 373 -24.43 -1.44 11.55
C VAL A 373 -25.92 -1.10 11.56
N GLU A 374 -26.76 -2.07 11.19
CA GLU A 374 -28.16 -2.00 11.58
C GLU A 374 -28.20 -2.11 13.10
N ASP A 375 -28.71 -1.06 13.76
CA ASP A 375 -29.00 -1.04 15.19
C ASP A 375 -29.84 -2.28 15.55
N CYS A 376 -29.24 -3.23 16.26
CA CYS A 376 -30.00 -4.24 16.98
C CYS A 376 -30.63 -3.55 18.19
N ALA A 377 -31.89 -3.12 18.03
CA ALA A 377 -32.70 -2.65 19.14
C ALA A 377 -32.89 -3.78 20.16
N ASN A 378 -32.68 -3.45 21.44
CA ASN A 378 -32.76 -4.34 22.60
C ASN A 378 -33.90 -5.38 22.52
N GLY A 379 -33.57 -6.67 22.53
CA GLY A 379 -34.53 -7.70 22.94
C GLY A 379 -34.43 -9.11 22.34
N GLU A 380 -33.62 -9.37 21.32
CA GLU A 380 -33.52 -10.72 20.74
C GLU A 380 -32.06 -11.13 20.52
N ASN A 381 -31.74 -12.38 20.89
CA ASN A 381 -30.39 -12.94 20.81
C ASN A 381 -29.93 -13.09 19.35
N CYS A 382 -28.96 -12.29 18.93
CA CYS A 382 -28.14 -12.49 17.74
C CYS A 382 -26.69 -12.72 18.15
#